data_AF-A0A834ID15-F1
#
_entry.id   AF-A0A834ID15-F1
#
_cell.length_a   1.000
_cell.length_b   1.000
_cell.length_c   1.000
_cell.angle_alpha   90.00
_cell.angle_beta   90.00
_cell.angle_gamma   90.00
#
_symmetry.space_group_name_H-M   'P 1'
#
loop_
_entity.id
_entity.type
_entity.pdbx_description
1 polymer ?
#
loop_
_entity_poly.entity_id
_entity_poly.type
_entity_poly.pdbx_seq_one_letter_code
_entity_poly.pdbx_strand_id
1 'polypeptide(L)'
;MNEIIQAMQVIKMYAWENAFADLIYNLRKRELKVLLFTSYIRGVTMSFIMFTSRTGIFLTIMSYVLLGNHITAEKVFLIGSYYQIVRQTLTVFFPQGLNAVMMCLFVLFLYCLDRCQ
;
A
#
# COMPACT_ATOMS: atom_id res chain seq x y z
N MET A 1 -29.73 -4.48 6.64
CA MET A 1 -29.73 -4.30 8.11
C MET A 1 -30.70 -5.25 8.82
N ASN A 2 -31.90 -5.49 8.28
CA ASN A 2 -32.89 -6.38 8.91
C ASN A 2 -32.39 -7.82 9.14
N GLU A 3 -31.65 -8.37 8.18
CA GLU A 3 -31.03 -9.70 8.24
C GLU A 3 -30.16 -9.91 9.49
N ILE A 4 -29.40 -8.89 9.89
CA ILE A 4 -28.48 -8.98 11.03
C ILE A 4 -29.27 -9.07 12.34
N ILE A 5 -30.37 -8.33 12.44
CA ILE A 5 -31.23 -8.33 13.63
C ILE A 5 -31.97 -9.67 13.76
N GLN A 6 -32.46 -10.22 12.64
CA GLN A 6 -33.08 -11.55 12.61
C GLN A 6 -32.07 -12.66 12.99
N ALA A 7 -30.84 -12.60 12.47
CA ALA A 7 -29.78 -13.54 12.84
C ALA A 7 -29.43 -13.48 14.34
N MET A 8 -29.43 -12.28 14.94
CA MET A 8 -29.16 -12.10 16.37
C MET A 8 -30.24 -12.75 17.26
N GLN A 9 -31.51 -12.67 16.87
CA GLN A 9 -32.62 -13.30 17.61
C GLN A 9 -32.51 -14.83 17.61
N VAL A 10 -32.11 -15.42 16.48
CA VAL A 10 -31.89 -16.87 16.36
C VAL A 10 -30.76 -17.33 17.29
N ILE A 11 -29.62 -16.62 17.29
CA ILE A 11 -28.47 -16.94 18.15
C ILE A 11 -28.88 -16.95 19.64
N LYS A 12 -29.73 -15.99 20.04
CA LYS A 12 -30.20 -15.85 21.42
C LYS A 12 -31.22 -16.90 21.81
N MET A 13 -32.12 -17.28 20.90
CA MET A 13 -33.09 -18.37 21.11
C MET A 13 -32.39 -19.71 21.35
N TYR A 14 -31.30 -19.98 20.62
CA TYR A 14 -30.54 -21.24 20.73
C TYR A 14 -29.39 -21.19 21.75
N ALA A 15 -29.24 -20.10 22.52
CA ALA A 15 -28.15 -19.89 23.49
C ALA A 15 -26.73 -20.13 22.92
N TRP A 16 -26.52 -19.81 21.62
CA TRP A 16 -25.25 -19.96 20.91
C TRP A 16 -24.24 -18.83 21.16
N GLU A 17 -24.51 -17.95 22.15
CA GLU A 17 -23.72 -16.74 22.41
C GLU A 17 -22.22 -17.05 22.62
N ASN A 18 -21.90 -18.11 23.36
CA ASN A 18 -20.51 -18.51 23.64
C ASN A 18 -19.79 -19.03 22.39
N ALA A 19 -20.43 -19.93 21.63
CA ALA A 19 -19.85 -20.47 20.39
C ALA A 19 -19.66 -19.38 19.32
N PHE A 20 -20.60 -18.42 19.26
CA PHE A 20 -20.51 -17.28 18.36
C PHE A 20 -19.41 -16.30 18.78
N ALA A 21 -19.23 -16.06 20.08
CA ALA A 21 -18.13 -15.26 20.62
C ALA A 21 -16.75 -15.86 20.26
N ASP A 22 -16.59 -17.17 20.40
CA ASP A 22 -15.36 -17.87 20.00
C ASP A 22 -15.10 -17.80 18.49
N LEU A 23 -16.14 -17.90 17.67
CA LEU A 23 -16.04 -17.73 16.22
C LEU A 23 -15.53 -16.32 15.85
N ILE A 24 -16.14 -15.28 16.42
CA ILE A 24 -15.74 -13.88 16.19
C ILE A 24 -14.30 -13.65 16.68
N TYR A 25 -13.95 -14.19 17.85
CA TYR A 25 -12.59 -14.06 18.39
C TYR A 25 -11.55 -14.64 17.43
N ASN A 26 -11.83 -15.83 16.88
CA ASN A 26 -10.94 -16.50 15.92
C ASN A 26 -10.84 -15.74 14.60
N LEU A 27 -11.95 -15.20 14.09
CA LEU A 27 -11.97 -14.36 12.88
C LEU A 27 -11.15 -13.08 13.09
N ARG A 28 -11.40 -12.36 14.20
CA ARG A 28 -10.68 -11.13 14.55
C ARG A 28 -9.18 -11.37 14.71
N LYS A 29 -8.78 -12.51 15.29
CA LYS A 29 -7.37 -12.91 15.39
C LYS A 29 -6.71 -13.09 14.01
N ARG A 30 -7.45 -13.60 13.01
CA ARG A 30 -6.95 -13.72 11.63
C ARG A 30 -6.84 -12.35 10.96
N GLU A 31 -7.85 -11.50 11.10
CA GLU A 31 -7.83 -10.13 10.57
C GLU A 31 -6.65 -9.32 11.12
N LEU A 32 -6.45 -9.36 12.44
CA LEU A 32 -5.35 -8.65 13.10
C LEU A 32 -3.98 -9.12 12.60
N LYS A 33 -3.79 -10.42 12.36
CA LYS A 33 -2.53 -10.93 11.79
C LYS A 33 -2.26 -10.34 10.41
N VAL A 34 -3.27 -10.32 9.54
CA VAL A 34 -3.15 -9.75 8.18
C VAL A 34 -2.89 -8.24 8.25
N LEU A 35 -3.57 -7.53 9.15
CA LEU A 35 -3.40 -6.09 9.34
C LEU A 35 -2.00 -5.75 9.84
N LEU A 36 -1.48 -6.49 10.82
CA LEU A 36 -0.12 -6.32 11.33
C LEU A 36 0.93 -6.56 10.26
N PHE A 37 0.80 -7.66 9.50
CA PHE A 37 1.73 -7.98 8.42
C PHE A 37 1.71 -6.91 7.31
N THR A 38 0.52 -6.46 6.93
CA THR A 38 0.35 -5.37 5.95
C THR A 38 0.97 -4.07 6.43
N SER A 39 0.79 -3.75 7.72
CA SER A 39 1.35 -2.54 8.33
C SER A 39 2.88 -2.61 8.39
N TYR A 40 3.44 -3.79 8.69
CA TYR A 40 4.89 -4.01 8.69
C TYR A 40 5.49 -3.82 7.29
N ILE A 41 4.91 -4.44 6.26
CA ILE A 41 5.37 -4.28 4.87
C ILE A 41 5.31 -2.81 4.45
N ARG A 42 4.21 -2.11 4.77
CA ARG A 42 4.07 -0.67 4.48
C ARG A 42 5.16 0.15 5.17
N GLY A 43 5.44 -0.12 6.45
CA GLY A 43 6.49 0.54 7.20
C GLY A 43 7.88 0.33 6.57
N VAL A 44 8.24 -0.92 6.30
CA VAL A 44 9.52 -1.28 5.66
C VAL A 44 9.67 -0.60 4.30
N THR A 45 8.61 -0.63 3.48
CA THR A 45 8.61 0.01 2.15
C THR A 45 8.86 1.52 2.25
N MET A 46 8.21 2.21 3.19
CA MET A 46 8.42 3.65 3.41
C MET A 46 9.84 3.97 3.86
N SER A 47 10.43 3.15 4.73
CA SER A 47 11.82 3.30 5.16
C SER A 47 12.79 3.14 3.98
N PHE A 48 12.60 2.12 3.14
CA PHE A 48 13.43 1.92 1.94
C PHE A 48 13.31 3.08 0.96
N ILE A 49 12.12 3.61 0.73
CA ILE A 49 11.91 4.77 -0.15
C ILE A 49 12.74 5.98 0.33
N MET A 50 12.71 6.27 1.63
CA MET A 50 13.49 7.37 2.19
C MET A 50 14.98 7.13 2.03
N PHE A 51 15.46 5.92 2.35
CA PHE A 51 16.87 5.56 2.25
C PHE A 51 17.38 5.65 0.82
N THR A 52 16.69 5.04 -0.15
CA THR A 52 17.05 5.01 -1.57
C THR A 52 17.16 6.42 -2.17
N SER A 53 16.29 7.34 -1.76
CA SER A 53 16.36 8.73 -2.26
C SER A 53 17.63 9.46 -1.80
N ARG A 54 18.06 9.24 -0.55
CA ARG A 54 19.25 9.88 0.02
C ARG A 54 20.53 9.24 -0.54
N THR A 55 20.56 7.92 -0.66
CA THR A 55 21.70 7.21 -1.25
C THR A 55 21.86 7.52 -2.74
N GLY A 56 20.77 7.68 -3.49
CA GLY A 56 20.82 8.07 -4.90
C GLY A 56 21.47 9.44 -5.13
N ILE A 57 21.13 10.44 -4.32
CA ILE A 57 21.77 11.77 -4.37
C ILE A 57 23.26 11.68 -4.01
N PHE A 58 23.59 10.90 -2.98
CA PHE A 58 24.98 10.69 -2.58
C PHE A 58 25.80 10.02 -3.70
N LEU A 59 25.28 8.95 -4.31
CA LEU A 59 25.94 8.22 -5.38
C LEU A 59 26.13 9.08 -6.64
N THR A 60 25.14 9.89 -7.00
CA THR A 60 25.26 10.79 -8.16
C THR A 60 26.32 11.85 -7.94
N ILE A 61 26.35 12.50 -6.78
CA ILE A 61 27.40 13.48 -6.45
C ILE A 61 28.77 12.79 -6.40
N MET A 62 28.87 11.61 -5.77
CA MET A 62 30.11 10.85 -5.68
C MET A 62 30.66 10.49 -7.08
N SER A 63 29.80 9.98 -7.97
CA SER A 63 30.19 9.67 -9.34
C SER A 63 30.66 10.92 -10.09
N TYR A 64 30.00 12.06 -9.89
CA TYR A 64 30.36 13.31 -10.55
C TYR A 64 31.75 13.82 -10.13
N VAL A 65 32.12 13.65 -8.85
CA VAL A 65 33.46 13.97 -8.34
C VAL A 65 34.52 13.03 -8.90
N LEU A 66 34.23 11.73 -8.96
CA LEU A 66 35.15 10.73 -9.50
C LEU A 66 35.49 10.97 -10.98
N LEU A 67 34.56 11.56 -11.74
CA LEU A 67 34.80 11.98 -13.12
C LEU A 67 35.68 13.26 -13.23
N GLY A 68 36.12 13.85 -12.12
CA GLY A 68 37.02 15.01 -12.10
C GLY A 68 36.33 16.36 -12.35
N ASN A 69 35.00 16.42 -12.30
CA ASN A 69 34.25 17.65 -12.50
C ASN A 69 34.15 18.49 -11.21
N HIS A 70 34.15 19.82 -11.34
CA HIS A 70 33.94 20.71 -10.21
C HIS A 70 32.47 20.77 -9.77
N ILE A 71 32.22 20.60 -8.48
CA ILE A 71 30.88 20.72 -7.90
C ILE A 71 30.58 22.19 -7.60
N THR A 72 29.58 22.75 -8.29
CA THR A 72 28.99 24.05 -7.94
C THR A 72 27.70 23.84 -7.14
N ALA A 73 27.43 24.74 -6.18
CA ALA A 73 26.22 24.69 -5.35
C ALA A 73 24.91 24.64 -6.17
N GLU A 74 24.88 25.33 -7.32
CA GLU A 74 23.77 25.30 -8.27
C GLU A 74 23.41 23.88 -8.73
N LYS A 75 24.43 23.07 -9.08
CA LYS A 75 24.21 21.71 -9.60
C LYS A 75 23.69 20.77 -8.53
N VAL A 76 24.21 20.88 -7.30
CA VAL A 76 23.74 20.06 -6.17
C VAL A 76 22.28 20.38 -5.84
N PHE A 77 21.90 21.65 -5.86
CA PHE A 77 20.52 22.07 -5.64
C PHE A 77 19.57 21.57 -6.74
N LEU A 78 20.00 21.64 -8.00
CA LEU A 78 19.23 21.10 -9.14
C LEU A 78 19.04 19.58 -9.03
N ILE A 79 20.10 18.82 -8.72
CA ILE A 79 20.01 17.36 -8.53
C ILE A 79 19.07 17.03 -7.38
N GLY A 80 19.16 17.74 -6.25
CA GLY A 80 18.29 17.53 -5.09
C GLY A 80 16.80 17.76 -5.39
N SER A 81 16.48 18.85 -6.08
CA SER A 81 15.10 19.16 -6.49
C SER A 81 14.56 18.16 -7.52
N TYR A 82 15.39 17.74 -8.49
CA TYR A 82 15.02 16.74 -9.48
C TYR A 82 14.70 15.38 -8.83
N TYR A 83 15.55 14.90 -7.91
CA TYR A 83 15.31 13.66 -7.19
C TYR A 83 14.03 13.69 -6.35
N GLN A 84 13.66 14.85 -5.80
CA GLN A 84 12.41 14.99 -5.06
C GLN A 84 11.19 14.80 -5.96
N ILE A 85 11.21 15.37 -7.18
CA ILE A 85 10.14 15.21 -8.17
C ILE A 85 10.06 13.76 -8.62
N VAL A 86 11.19 13.17 -9.01
CA VAL A 86 11.27 11.77 -9.47
C VAL A 86 10.77 10.81 -8.39
N ARG A 87 11.16 11.02 -7.13
CA ARG A 87 10.68 10.23 -6.00
C ARG A 87 9.16 10.27 -5.92
N GLN A 88 8.55 11.45 -5.99
CA GLN A 88 7.09 11.59 -5.90
C GLN A 88 6.38 10.90 -7.08
N THR A 89 6.91 11.04 -8.29
CA THR A 89 6.37 10.37 -9.49
C THR A 89 6.41 8.85 -9.38
N LEU A 90 7.54 8.28 -8.98
CA LEU A 90 7.72 6.83 -8.93
C LEU A 90 7.04 6.17 -7.73
N THR A 91 7.00 6.84 -6.57
CA THR A 91 6.50 6.22 -5.33
C THR A 91 5.02 6.45 -5.07
N VAL A 92 4.43 7.51 -5.62
CA VAL A 92 3.02 7.85 -5.38
C VAL A 92 2.20 7.69 -6.66
N PHE A 93 2.55 8.44 -7.70
CA PHE A 93 1.72 8.50 -8.91
C PHE A 93 1.73 7.17 -9.69
N PHE A 94 2.90 6.54 -9.81
CA PHE A 94 3.02 5.26 -10.52
C PHE A 94 2.17 4.13 -9.90
N PRO A 95 2.31 3.78 -8.61
CA PRO A 95 1.48 2.72 -8.02
C PRO A 95 0.00 3.10 -7.96
N GLN A 96 -0.35 4.37 -7.75
CA GLN A 96 -1.75 4.80 -7.81
C GLN A 96 -2.36 4.59 -9.20
N GLY A 97 -1.63 4.94 -10.26
CA GLY A 97 -2.03 4.67 -11.64
C GLY A 97 -2.25 3.19 -11.91
N LEU A 98 -1.32 2.33 -11.47
CA LEU A 98 -1.45 0.88 -11.62
C LEU A 98 -2.68 0.32 -10.89
N ASN A 99 -2.94 0.77 -9.66
CA ASN A 99 -4.12 0.35 -8.90
C ASN A 99 -5.43 0.76 -9.60
N ALA A 100 -5.47 1.96 -10.18
CA ALA A 100 -6.64 2.43 -10.93
C ALA A 100 -6.90 1.58 -12.19
N VAL A 101 -5.84 1.26 -12.95
CA VAL A 101 -5.95 0.39 -14.13
C VAL A 101 -6.42 -1.01 -13.74
N MET A 102 -5.85 -1.59 -12.68
CA MET A 102 -6.25 -2.89 -12.16
C MET A 102 -7.72 -2.91 -11.75
N MET A 103 -8.18 -1.87 -11.05
CA MET A 103 -9.58 -1.76 -10.63
C MET A 103 -10.53 -1.69 -11.83
N CYS A 104 -10.20 -0.88 -12.85
CA CYS A 104 -11.00 -0.81 -14.08
C CYS A 104 -11.07 -2.15 -14.82
N LEU A 105 -9.94 -2.86 -14.94
CA LEU A 105 -9.90 -4.17 -15.60
C LEU A 105 -10.80 -5.19 -14.87
N PHE A 106 -10.77 -5.19 -13.54
CA PHE A 106 -11.62 -6.08 -12.74
C PHE A 106 -13.11 -5.77 -12.92
N VAL A 107 -13.50 -4.49 -12.92
CA VAL A 107 -14.89 -4.08 -13.16
C VAL A 107 -15.34 -4.46 -14.57
N LEU A 108 -14.49 -4.28 -15.58
CA LEU A 108 -14.77 -4.72 -16.96
C LEU A 108 -14.95 -6.23 -17.05
N PHE A 109 -14.11 -7.01 -16.36
CA PHE A 109 -14.22 -8.46 -16.31
C PHE A 109 -15.54 -8.90 -15.68
N LEU A 110 -15.91 -8.33 -14.52
CA LEU A 110 -17.19 -8.61 -13.88
C LEU A 110 -18.37 -8.22 -14.76
N TYR A 111 -18.32 -7.04 -15.40
CA TYR A 111 -19.36 -6.59 -16.32
C TYR A 111 -19.52 -7.52 -17.53
N CYS A 112 -18.41 -8.03 -18.07
CA CYS A 112 -18.45 -9.02 -19.15
C CYS A 112 -19.04 -10.36 -18.68
N LEU A 113 -18.74 -10.79 -17.45
CA LEU A 113 -19.24 -12.04 -16.88
C LEU A 113 -20.75 -11.98 -16.63
N ASP A 114 -21.23 -10.87 -16.07
CA ASP A 114 -22.66 -10.63 -15.78
C ASP A 114 -23.49 -10.51 -17.08
N ARG A 115 -22.86 -10.04 -18.18
CA ARG A 115 -23.51 -9.95 -19.50
C ARG A 115 -23.50 -11.26 -20.29
N CYS A 116 -22.71 -12.24 -19.84
CA CYS A 116 -22.63 -13.55 -20.49
C CYS A 116 -23.62 -14.57 -19.90
N GLN A 117 -24.27 -14.21 -18.78
CA GLN A 117 -25.32 -14.97 -18.10
C GLN A 117 -26.70 -14.41 -18.48
#